data_AF-A0A7Y9ARQ5-F1
#
_entry.id   AF-A0A7Y9ARQ5-F1
#
_cell.length_a   1.000
_cell.length_b   1.000
_cell.length_c   1.000
_cell.angle_alpha   90.00
_cell.angle_beta   90.00
_cell.angle_gamma   90.00
#
_symmetry.space_group_name_H-M   'P 1'
#
loop_
_entity.id
_entity.type
_entity.pdbx_description
1 polymer ?
#
loop_
_entity_poly.entity_id
_entity_poly.type
_entity_poly.pdbx_seq_one_letter_code
_entity_poly.pdbx_strand_id
1 'polypeptide(L)' 'MIVLGVILLILGLLVPSVHVLLWVGVALIVVGLVLNLVPIGGSRRRVF' A
#
# COMPACT_ATOMS: atom_id res chain seq x y z
N MET A 1 4.40 -12.54 -9.44
CA MET A 1 3.44 -11.70 -8.69
C MET A 1 3.20 -12.24 -7.28
N ILE A 2 2.86 -13.51 -7.09
CA ILE A 2 2.64 -14.13 -5.75
C ILE A 2 3.92 -14.27 -4.90
N VAL A 3 5.04 -14.67 -5.51
CA VAL A 3 6.33 -14.85 -4.81
C VAL A 3 6.84 -13.55 -4.19
N LEU A 4 6.67 -12.42 -4.89
CA LEU A 4 6.98 -11.09 -4.35
C LEU A 4 6.10 -10.75 -3.13
N GLY A 5 4.80 -11.12 -3.15
CA GLY A 5 3.90 -10.93 -2.02
C GLY A 5 4.29 -11.75 -0.79
N VAL A 6 4.71 -13.00 -0.98
CA VAL A 6 5.17 -13.87 0.11
C VAL A 6 6.47 -13.35 0.75
N ILE A 7 7.42 -12.87 -0.08
CA ILE A 7 8.68 -12.28 0.41
C ILE A 7 8.40 -11.04 1.26
N LEU A 8 7.49 -10.17 0.81
CA LEU A 8 7.10 -8.97 1.56
C LEU A 8 6.39 -9.30 2.88
N LEU A 9 5.58 -10.37 2.91
CA LEU A 9 4.90 -10.84 4.13
C LEU A 9 5.90 -11.33 5.19
N ILE A 10 6.91 -12.11 4.77
CA ILE A 10 7.94 -12.66 5.66
C ILE A 10 8.82 -11.54 6.23
N LEU A 11 9.20 -10.56 5.41
CA LEU A 11 9.98 -9.41 5.86
C LEU A 11 9.20 -8.53 6.85
N GLY A 12 7.89 -8.38 6.68
CA GLY A 12 7.06 -7.64 7.64
C GLY A 12 6.92 -8.33 9.01
N LEU A 13 6.94 -9.67 9.03
CA LEU A 13 6.81 -10.46 10.26
C LEU A 13 8.13 -10.53 11.07
N LEU A 14 9.29 -10.45 10.40
CA LEU A 14 10.59 -10.73 11.00
C LEU A 14 11.27 -9.53 11.67
N VAL A 15 10.77 -8.31 11.53
CA VAL A 15 11.40 -7.11 12.11
C VAL A 15 10.60 -6.62 13.33
N PRO A 16 10.98 -6.97 14.58
CA PRO A 16 10.16 -6.70 15.77
C PRO A 16 10.45 -5.33 16.41
N SER A 17 11.48 -4.61 15.97
CA SER A 17 11.94 -3.31 16.49
C SER A 17 11.17 -2.10 15.91
N VAL A 18 10.01 -2.35 15.30
CA VAL A 18 9.45 -1.51 14.24
C VAL A 18 8.11 -0.92 14.65
N HIS A 19 7.88 -0.59 15.91
CA HIS A 19 6.59 0.01 16.29
C HIS A 19 6.27 1.24 15.42
N VAL A 20 7.23 2.13 15.23
CA VAL A 20 7.05 3.32 14.37
C VAL A 20 6.83 2.93 12.91
N LEU A 21 7.64 2.04 12.35
CA LEU A 21 7.55 1.69 10.93
C LEU A 21 6.37 0.74 10.62
N LEU A 22 5.81 0.04 11.62
CA LEU A 22 4.55 -0.69 11.55
C LEU A 22 3.38 0.31 11.48
N TRP A 23 3.37 1.35 12.32
CA TRP A 23 2.38 2.42 12.22
C TRP A 23 2.46 3.19 10.89
N VAL A 24 3.68 3.47 10.40
CA VAL A 24 3.89 4.09 9.08
C VAL A 24 3.41 3.16 7.96
N GLY A 25 3.71 1.86 8.02
CA GLY A 25 3.24 0.87 7.06
C GLY A 25 1.71 0.75 7.03
N VAL A 26 1.08 0.73 8.21
CA VAL A 26 -0.40 0.73 8.34
C VAL A 26 -0.99 2.00 7.72
N ALA A 27 -0.42 3.18 7.99
CA ALA A 27 -0.89 4.43 7.40
C ALA A 27 -0.79 4.43 5.85
N LEU A 28 0.31 3.92 5.28
CA LEU A 28 0.46 3.80 3.83
C LEU A 28 -0.53 2.82 3.19
N ILE A 29 -0.82 1.69 3.85
CA ILE A 29 -1.85 0.74 3.40
C ILE A 29 -3.23 1.41 3.42
N VAL A 30 -3.58 2.08 4.52
CA VAL A 30 -4.87 2.77 4.66
C VAL A 30 -5.03 3.85 3.59
N VAL A 31 -4.02 4.72 3.40
CA VAL A 31 -4.07 5.77 2.38
C VAL A 31 -4.11 5.18 0.98
N GLY A 32 -3.31 4.15 0.68
CA GLY A 32 -3.32 3.47 -0.62
C GLY A 32 -4.67 2.83 -0.93
N LEU A 33 -5.30 2.19 0.05
CA LEU A 33 -6.65 1.66 -0.07
C LEU A 33 -7.67 2.79 -0.29
N VAL A 34 -7.60 3.87 0.49
CA VAL A 34 -8.51 5.02 0.33
C VAL A 34 -8.37 5.64 -1.06
N LEU A 35 -7.16 5.88 -1.56
CA LEU A 35 -6.94 6.46 -2.89
C LEU A 35 -7.32 5.51 -4.05
N ASN A 36 -7.31 4.19 -3.82
CA ASN A 36 -7.73 3.20 -4.80
C ASN A 36 -9.25 2.97 -4.79
N LEU A 37 -9.90 3.13 -3.63
CA LEU A 37 -11.34 2.92 -3.43
C LEU A 37 -12.15 4.20 -3.62
N VAL A 38 -11.58 5.37 -3.31
CA VAL A 38 -12.12 6.68 -3.63
C VAL A 38 -11.58 7.05 -5.00
N PRO A 39 -12.38 7.01 -6.07
CA PRO A 39 -11.96 7.56 -7.34
C PRO A 39 -11.80 9.08 -7.17
N ILE A 40 -10.59 9.53 -6.85
CA ILE A 40 -10.21 10.93 -7.00
C ILE A 40 -10.11 11.18 -8.50
N GLY A 41 -11.27 11.45 -9.06
CA GLY A 41 -11.54 11.56 -10.48
C GLY A 41 -10.81 12.75 -11.09
N GLY A 42 -9.67 12.46 -11.72
CA GLY A 42 -9.04 13.32 -12.72
C GLY A 42 -9.38 12.80 -14.11
N SER A 43 -10.45 13.35 -14.71
CA SER A 43 -10.88 13.11 -16.08
C SER A 43 -9.74 13.31 -17.09
N ARG A 44 -9.11 12.22 -17.56
CA ARG A 44 -8.39 12.27 -18.84
C ARG A 44 -9.39 11.98 -19.95
N ARG A 45 -10.10 13.03 -20.32
CA ARG A 45 -10.84 13.13 -21.58
C ARG A 45 -9.85 12.81 -22.70
N ARG A 46 -9.84 11.58 -23.20
CA ARG A 46 -9.12 11.25 -24.44
C ARG A 46 -9.98 11.79 -25.58
N VAL A 47 -9.75 13.06 -25.92
CA VAL A 47 -10.32 13.68 -27.12
C VAL A 47 -9.34 13.37 -28.25
N PHE A 48 -9.82 12.53 -29.17
CA PHE A 48 -9.20 12.00 -30.40
C PHE A 48 -7.97 11.11 -30.23
#